data_AF-A0AAU9CHK9-F1
#
_entry.id   AF-A0AAU9CHK9-F1
#
_cell.length_a   1.000
_cell.length_b   1.000
_cell.length_c   1.000
_cell.angle_alpha   90.00
_cell.angle_beta   90.00
_cell.angle_gamma   90.00
#
_symmetry.space_group_name_H-M   'P 1'
#
loop_
_entity.id
_entity.type
_entity.pdbx_description
1 polymer ?
#
loop_
_entity_poly.entity_id
_entity_poly.type
_entity_poly.pdbx_seq_one_letter_code
_entity_poly.pdbx_strand_id
1 'polypeptide(L)' 'MATIATTMRVPDDVAARYDRLAKATGRTKTFYMTKALRDAIDSMEYEYGILQELEDYRSGKTVAYSSEEMRARCGLDG' A
#
# COMPACT_ATOMS: atom_id res chain seq x y z
N MET A 1 6.05 -14.40 -14.23
CA MET A 1 4.71 -13.82 -13.98
C MET A 1 4.16 -13.28 -15.28
N ALA A 2 2.88 -13.51 -15.57
CA ALA A 2 2.21 -12.87 -16.70
C ALA A 2 2.04 -11.36 -16.43
N THR A 3 2.07 -10.54 -17.47
CA THR A 3 1.81 -9.09 -17.37
C THR A 3 0.60 -8.72 -18.22
N ILE A 4 -0.16 -7.72 -17.76
CA ILE A 4 -1.31 -7.17 -18.46
C ILE A 4 -0.98 -5.73 -18.85
N ALA A 5 -1.27 -5.35 -20.10
CA ALA A 5 -1.09 -3.97 -20.55
C ALA A 5 -2.22 -3.09 -20.01
N THR A 6 -1.85 -1.95 -19.43
CA THR A 6 -2.81 -0.96 -18.91
C THR A 6 -2.44 0.43 -19.44
N THR A 7 -3.44 1.22 -19.80
CA THR A 7 -3.27 2.63 -20.21
C THR A 7 -3.66 3.54 -19.07
N MET A 8 -2.80 4.49 -18.71
CA MET A 8 -3.06 5.49 -17.68
C MET A 8 -2.58 6.87 -18.12
N ARG A 9 -3.29 7.92 -17.69
CA ARG A 9 -2.83 9.30 -17.85
C ARG A 9 -1.90 9.63 -16.70
N VAL A 10 -0.70 10.12 -17.03
CA VAL A 10 0.31 10.54 -16.05
C VAL A 10 0.58 12.01 -16.29
N PRO A 11 0.62 12.85 -15.23
CA PRO A 11 1.07 14.24 -15.35
C PRO A 11 2.41 14.35 -16.07
N ASP A 12 2.56 15.38 -16.88
CA ASP A 12 3.71 15.59 -17.77
C ASP A 12 5.02 15.76 -16.98
N ASP A 13 4.96 16.49 -15.87
CA ASP A 13 6.07 16.71 -14.95
C ASP A 13 6.58 15.39 -14.32
N VAL A 14 5.67 14.53 -13.86
CA VAL A 14 5.96 13.21 -13.31
C VAL A 14 6.55 12.31 -14.40
N ALA A 15 5.94 12.31 -15.58
CA ALA A 15 6.39 11.57 -16.74
C ALA A 15 7.82 11.99 -17.16
N ALA A 16 8.17 13.27 -17.07
CA ALA A 16 9.49 13.80 -17.36
C ALA A 16 10.53 13.41 -16.29
N ARG A 17 10.14 13.36 -15.01
CA ARG A 17 11.03 12.89 -13.93
C ARG A 17 11.46 11.43 -14.15
N TYR A 18 10.53 10.56 -14.50
CA TYR A 18 10.85 9.17 -14.80
C TYR A 18 11.69 8.99 -16.07
N ASP A 19 11.48 9.84 -17.08
CA ASP A 19 12.31 9.83 -18.29
C ASP A 19 13.78 10.22 -17.99
N ARG A 20 13.99 11.25 -17.17
CA ARG A 20 15.35 11.64 -16.72
C ARG A 20 16.02 10.52 -15.91
N LEU A 21 15.28 9.90 -14.99
CA LEU A 21 15.81 8.79 -14.19
C LEU A 21 16.19 7.59 -15.07
N ALA A 22 15.33 7.23 -16.02
CA ALA A 22 15.58 6.17 -17.00
C ALA A 22 16.87 6.40 -17.80
N LYS A 23 17.05 7.62 -18.33
CA LYS A 23 18.27 8.02 -19.06
C LYS A 23 19.51 7.96 -18.20
N ALA A 24 19.44 8.43 -16.96
CA ALA A 24 20.59 8.46 -16.05
C ALA A 24 21.08 7.07 -15.61
N THR A 25 20.21 6.06 -15.62
CA THR A 25 20.53 4.71 -15.12
C THR A 25 20.58 3.64 -16.21
N GLY A 26 20.35 4.01 -17.48
CA GLY A 26 20.35 3.07 -18.60
C GLY A 26 19.19 2.07 -18.57
N ARG A 27 18.05 2.46 -17.99
CA ARG A 27 16.83 1.64 -17.92
C ARG A 27 15.68 2.29 -18.69
N THR A 28 14.59 1.54 -18.90
CA THR A 28 13.41 2.08 -19.57
C THR A 28 12.53 2.86 -18.59
N LYS A 29 11.79 3.83 -19.10
CA LYS A 29 10.76 4.54 -18.33
C LYS A 29 9.71 3.59 -17.75
N THR A 30 9.29 2.58 -18.53
CA THR A 30 8.36 1.53 -18.09
C THR A 30 8.87 0.78 -16.88
N PHE A 31 10.18 0.44 -16.83
CA PHE A 31 10.76 -0.25 -15.67
C PHE A 31 10.51 0.53 -14.37
N TYR A 32 10.75 1.84 -14.37
CA TYR A 32 10.54 2.67 -13.18
C TYR A 32 9.07 2.90 -12.85
N MET A 33 8.21 3.06 -13.87
CA MET A 33 6.77 3.20 -13.64
C MET A 33 6.17 1.92 -13.03
N THR A 34 6.51 0.75 -13.56
CA THR A 34 6.07 -0.53 -12.98
C THR A 34 6.65 -0.75 -11.58
N LYS A 35 7.91 -0.37 -11.35
CA LYS A 35 8.51 -0.41 -10.01
C LYS A 35 7.75 0.47 -9.02
N ALA A 36 7.45 1.71 -9.39
CA ALA A 36 6.71 2.63 -8.53
C ALA A 36 5.31 2.11 -8.19
N LEU A 37 4.59 1.54 -9.17
CA LEU A 37 3.27 0.93 -8.93
C LEU A 37 3.36 -0.23 -7.92
N ARG A 38 4.38 -1.08 -8.06
CA ARG A 38 4.58 -2.22 -7.16
C ARG A 38 5.00 -1.78 -5.76
N ASP A 39 5.91 -0.81 -5.65
CA ASP A 39 6.37 -0.34 -4.36
C ASP A 39 5.26 0.44 -3.61
N ALA A 40 4.33 1.08 -4.34
CA ALA A 40 3.23 1.83 -3.75
C ALA A 40 2.06 0.97 -3.26
N ILE A 41 1.75 -0.17 -3.91
CA ILE A 41 0.57 -0.97 -3.57
C ILE A 41 0.64 -1.51 -2.14
N ASP A 42 1.81 -1.98 -1.69
CA ASP A 42 2.00 -2.50 -0.33
C ASP A 42 1.67 -1.44 0.74
N SER A 43 2.07 -0.18 0.49
CA SER A 43 1.79 0.92 1.40
C SER A 43 0.31 1.31 1.40
N MET A 44 -0.32 1.32 0.22
CA MET A 44 -1.74 1.61 0.09
C MET A 44 -2.58 0.53 0.78
N GLU A 45 -2.28 -0.75 0.57
CA GLU A 45 -3.00 -1.85 1.21
C GLU A 45 -2.92 -1.77 2.74
N TYR A 46 -1.76 -1.39 3.29
CA TYR A 46 -1.61 -1.18 4.73
C TYR A 46 -2.45 -0.01 5.24
N GLU A 47 -2.35 1.16 4.60
CA GLU A 47 -3.08 2.37 5.02
C GLU A 47 -4.60 2.17 4.95
N TYR A 48 -5.08 1.66 3.82
CA TYR A 48 -6.51 1.41 3.64
C TYR A 48 -7.01 0.25 4.49
N GLY A 49 -6.17 -0.75 4.79
CA GLY A 49 -6.52 -1.83 5.73
C GLY A 49 -6.81 -1.30 7.13
N ILE A 50 -5.98 -0.40 7.65
CA ILE A 50 -6.21 0.24 8.97
C ILE A 50 -7.47 1.09 8.96
N LEU A 51 -7.67 1.89 7.90
CA LEU A 51 -8.86 2.74 7.79
C LEU A 51 -10.13 1.89 7.75
N GLN A 52 -10.10 0.76 7.02
CA GLN A 52 -11.20 -0.18 6.98
C GLN A 52 -11.46 -0.83 8.36
N GLU A 53 -10.42 -1.25 9.07
CA GLU A 53 -10.55 -1.81 10.42
C GLU A 53 -11.19 -0.80 11.40
N LEU A 54 -10.81 0.47 11.30
CA LEU A 54 -11.40 1.55 12.09
C LEU A 54 -12.88 1.77 11.75
N GLU A 55 -13.24 1.72 10.46
CA GLU A 55 -14.64 1.81 10.02
C GLU A 55 -15.47 0.60 10.49
N ASP A 56 -14.91 -0.61 10.44
CA ASP A 56 -15.57 -1.81 10.93
C ASP A 56 -15.77 -1.77 12.45
N TYR A 57 -14.80 -1.24 13.21
CA TYR A 57 -14.96 -0.97 14.63
C TYR A 57 -16.07 0.08 14.90
N ARG A 58 -16.03 1.22 14.20
CA ARG A 58 -17.04 2.30 14.36
C ARG A 58 -18.45 1.87 13.96
N SER A 59 -18.57 0.99 12.97
CA SER A 59 -19.85 0.43 12.53
C SER A 59 -20.33 -0.77 13.36
N GLY A 60 -19.56 -1.17 14.38
CA GLY A 60 -19.91 -2.28 15.29
C GLY A 60 -19.75 -3.68 14.68
N LYS A 61 -19.11 -3.79 13.52
CA LYS A 61 -18.80 -5.08 12.87
C LYS A 61 -17.61 -5.79 13.52
N THR A 62 -16.73 -5.03 14.17
CA THR A 62 -15.58 -5.55 14.92
C THR A 62 -15.71 -5.16 16.39
N VAL A 63 -15.62 -6.14 17.29
CA VAL A 63 -15.67 -5.92 18.73
C VAL A 63 -14.26 -5.66 19.24
N ALA A 64 -14.04 -4.52 19.91
CA ALA A 64 -12.78 -4.30 20.62
C ALA A 64 -12.76 -5.12 21.91
N TYR A 65 -11.66 -5.83 22.14
CA TYR A 65 -11.37 -6.44 23.43
C TYR A 65 -10.76 -5.40 24.36
N SER A 66 -11.14 -5.44 25.63
CA SER A 66 -10.45 -4.68 26.68
C SER A 66 -9.01 -5.16 26.86
N SER A 67 -8.15 -4.31 27.43
CA SER A 67 -6.77 -4.71 27.70
C SER A 67 -6.67 -5.91 28.66
N GLU A 68 -7.64 -6.08 29.55
CA GLU A 68 -7.68 -7.19 30.51
C GLU A 68 -8.02 -8.51 29.79
N GLU A 69 -9.05 -8.50 28.93
CA GLU A 69 -9.42 -9.65 28.09
C GLU A 69 -8.29 -10.07 27.15
N MET A 70 -7.56 -9.10 26.58
CA MET A 70 -6.45 -9.39 25.68
C MET A 70 -5.24 -9.96 26.42
N ARG A 71 -4.94 -9.46 27.63
CA ARG A 71 -3.89 -10.02 28.50
C ARG A 71 -4.21 -11.46 28.86
N ALA A 72 -5.44 -11.72 29.34
CA ALA A 72 -5.98 -13.05 29.63
C ALA A 72 -5.80 -14.04 28.47
N ARG A 73 -6.12 -13.61 27.26
CA ARG A 73 -6.02 -14.44 26.06
C ARG A 73 -4.58 -14.74 25.65
N CYS A 74 -3.66 -13.82 25.92
CA CYS A 74 -2.24 -13.96 25.60
C CYS A 74 -1.41 -14.59 26.74
N GLY A 75 -2.02 -14.86 27.91
CA GLY A 75 -1.32 -15.37 29.10
C GLY A 75 -0.36 -14.34 29.71
N LEU A 76 -0.74 -13.05 29.64
CA LEU A 76 0.05 -11.89 30.11
C LEU A 76 -0.54 -11.22 31.37
N ASP A 77 -1.39 -11.95 32.07
CA ASP A 77 -2.20 -11.57 33.23
C ASP A 77 -1.52 -11.96 34.56
N GLY A 78 -0.18 -11.96 34.55
CA GLY A 78 0.70 -12.02 35.72
C GLY A 78 1.22 -10.65 36.14
#